data_AF-A0AAD8YKK2-F1
#
_entry.id   AF-A0AAD8YKK2-F1
#
_cell.length_a   1.000
_cell.length_b   1.000
_cell.length_c   1.000
_cell.angle_alpha   90.00
_cell.angle_beta   90.00
_cell.angle_gamma   90.00
#
_symmetry.space_group_name_H-M   'P 1'
#
loop_
_entity.id
_entity.type
_entity.pdbx_description
1 polymer ?
#
loop_
_entity_poly.entity_id
_entity_poly.type
_entity_poly.pdbx_seq_one_letter_code
_entity_poly.pdbx_strand_id
1 'polypeptide(L)'
;MWMTVSRAWASLESIFLASADIRSQLPEDTKRFEGIDAAFRELMKGAVLEMNCVKVCSVEGRCEALKGMREKLEMCQKSLHEYLDIKKKIFPRFYFVSSVALLDMLANGTNPPKIMPYLGDCYDALANLKFVTLEDGSQSNKTVDTMIAKMEKRYLFMRNLPWKAKLKPTLIV
;
A
#
# COMPACT_ATOMS: atom_id res chain seq x y z
N MET A 1 -1.77 17.65 18.45
CA MET A 1 -0.46 16.96 18.28
C MET A 1 -0.61 15.45 18.39
N TRP A 2 -1.03 14.93 19.55
CA TRP A 2 -1.21 13.48 19.76
C TRP A 2 -2.06 12.82 18.67
N MET A 3 -3.28 13.33 18.46
CA MET A 3 -4.19 12.81 17.42
C MET A 3 -3.58 12.84 16.02
N THR A 4 -2.77 13.84 15.70
CA THR A 4 -2.07 13.95 14.42
C THR A 4 -1.03 12.85 14.27
N VAL A 5 -0.21 12.64 15.31
CA VAL A 5 0.79 11.57 15.36
C VAL A 5 0.12 10.20 15.29
N SER A 6 -0.95 9.97 16.05
CA SER A 6 -1.67 8.68 16.05
C SER A 6 -2.27 8.36 14.68
N ARG A 7 -2.88 9.34 14.00
CA ARG A 7 -3.43 9.15 12.65
C ARG A 7 -2.32 8.87 11.62
N ALA A 8 -1.23 9.63 11.67
CA ALA A 8 -0.10 9.44 10.77
C ALA A 8 0.56 8.07 11.00
N TRP A 9 0.77 7.68 12.26
CA TRP A 9 1.29 6.37 12.63
C TRP A 9 0.39 5.23 12.13
N ALA A 10 -0.93 5.28 12.38
CA ALA A 10 -1.85 4.22 11.94
C ALA A 10 -1.88 4.04 10.41
N SER A 11 -1.79 5.14 9.65
CA SER A 11 -1.70 5.07 8.20
C SER A 11 -0.40 4.39 7.76
N LEU A 12 0.74 4.77 8.34
CA LEU A 12 2.04 4.21 7.98
C LEU A 12 2.23 2.78 8.49
N GLU A 13 1.60 2.40 9.61
CA GLU A 13 1.62 1.04 10.15
C GLU A 13 1.07 0.04 9.13
N SER A 14 -0.08 0.35 8.55
CA SER A 14 -0.71 -0.49 7.51
C SER A 14 0.15 -0.65 6.25
N ILE A 15 1.05 0.29 5.98
CA ILE A 15 1.90 0.29 4.78
C ILE A 15 3.24 -0.41 5.07
N PHE A 16 3.94 0.00 6.11
CA PHE A 16 5.27 -0.49 6.46
C PHE A 16 5.27 -1.82 7.21
N LEU A 17 4.22 -2.18 7.95
CA LEU A 17 4.18 -3.47 8.65
C LEU A 17 3.44 -4.56 7.86
N ALA A 18 2.40 -4.20 7.11
CA ALA A 18 1.60 -5.20 6.39
C ALA A 18 2.15 -5.55 4.99
N SER A 19 2.87 -4.63 4.33
CA SER A 19 3.39 -4.87 2.98
C SER A 19 4.86 -5.29 2.99
N ALA A 20 5.11 -6.58 2.78
CA ALA A 20 6.48 -7.11 2.65
C ALA A 20 7.24 -6.52 1.45
N ASP A 21 6.54 -6.20 0.36
CA ASP A 21 7.17 -5.56 -0.81
C ASP A 21 7.68 -4.16 -0.47
N ILE A 22 6.85 -3.32 0.15
CA ILE A 22 7.26 -1.96 0.56
C ILE A 22 8.43 -2.01 1.54
N ARG A 23 8.44 -2.96 2.49
CA ARG A 23 9.57 -3.15 3.42
C ARG A 23 10.88 -3.46 2.68
N SER A 24 10.81 -4.27 1.63
CA SER A 24 11.98 -4.61 0.81
C SER A 24 12.46 -3.43 -0.05
N GLN A 25 11.55 -2.54 -0.44
CA GLN A 25 11.86 -1.39 -1.30
C GLN A 25 12.37 -0.19 -0.48
N LEU A 26 11.90 -0.02 0.76
CA LEU A 26 12.25 1.10 1.66
C LEU A 26 12.77 0.59 3.01
N PRO A 27 13.93 -0.11 3.05
CA PRO A 27 14.43 -0.75 4.27
C PRO A 27 14.83 0.25 5.37
N GLU A 28 15.44 1.38 5.00
CA GLU A 28 15.84 2.43 5.95
C GLU A 28 14.64 3.09 6.63
N ASP A 29 13.61 3.45 5.86
CA ASP A 29 12.38 4.02 6.41
C ASP A 29 11.58 2.99 7.21
N THR A 30 11.61 1.71 6.81
CA THR A 30 11.00 0.61 7.59
C THR A 30 11.63 0.51 8.97
N LYS A 31 12.97 0.48 9.05
CA LYS A 31 13.69 0.43 10.34
C LYS A 31 13.41 1.67 11.19
N ARG A 32 13.32 2.85 10.56
CA ARG A 32 12.92 4.09 11.25
C ARG A 32 11.52 3.98 11.81
N PHE A 33 10.56 3.48 11.02
CA PHE A 33 9.17 3.31 11.44
C PHE A 33 9.01 2.30 12.58
N GLU A 34 9.72 1.17 12.54
CA GLU A 34 9.74 0.17 13.64
C GLU A 34 10.20 0.80 14.97
N GLY A 35 11.18 1.70 14.94
CA GLY A 35 11.59 2.45 16.13
C GLY A 35 10.53 3.43 16.65
N ILE A 36 9.79 4.09 15.74
CA ILE A 36 8.66 4.96 16.11
C ILE A 36 7.52 4.10 16.68
N ASP A 37 7.22 2.96 16.07
CA ASP A 37 6.18 2.02 16.49
C ASP A 37 6.40 1.54 17.93
N ALA A 38 7.61 1.09 18.25
CA ALA A 38 7.96 0.68 19.62
C ALA A 38 7.76 1.82 20.63
N ALA A 39 8.28 3.02 20.32
CA ALA A 39 8.15 4.19 21.19
C ALA A 39 6.69 4.65 21.37
N PHE A 40 5.91 4.61 20.29
CA PHE A 40 4.50 5.01 20.31
C PHE A 40 3.65 4.00 21.08
N ARG A 41 3.89 2.69 20.91
CA ARG A 41 3.20 1.62 21.66
C ARG A 41 3.47 1.72 23.16
N GLU A 42 4.72 1.95 23.57
CA GLU A 42 5.05 2.15 24.99
C GLU A 42 4.36 3.39 25.58
N LEU A 43 4.37 4.50 24.84
CA LEU A 43 3.66 5.72 25.23
C LEU A 43 2.14 5.50 25.32
N MET A 44 1.54 4.75 24.40
CA MET A 44 0.11 4.41 24.42
C MET A 44 -0.25 3.46 25.57
N LYS A 45 0.60 2.48 25.91
CA LYS A 45 0.38 1.61 27.09
C LYS A 45 0.28 2.44 28.37
N GLY A 46 1.21 3.37 28.58
CA GLY A 46 1.18 4.27 29.73
C GLY A 46 -0.04 5.19 29.74
N ALA A 47 -0.49 5.65 28.56
CA ALA A 47 -1.67 6.50 28.43
C ALA A 47 -2.99 5.76 28.70
N VAL A 48 -3.08 4.47 28.37
CA VAL A 48 -4.29 3.66 28.61
C VAL A 48 -4.46 3.30 30.09
N LEU A 49 -3.37 3.18 30.83
CA LEU A 49 -3.39 2.86 32.27
C LEU A 49 -3.88 4.03 33.15
N GLU A 50 -3.75 5.27 32.68
CA GLU A 50 -4.12 6.46 33.44
C GLU A 50 -5.33 7.15 32.79
N MET A 51 -6.49 7.11 33.45
CA MET A 51 -7.72 7.74 32.96
C MET A 51 -7.69 9.27 33.00
N ASN A 52 -6.79 9.87 33.79
CA ASN A 52 -6.67 11.31 33.87
C ASN A 52 -5.85 11.88 32.72
N CYS A 53 -6.54 12.49 31.74
CA CYS A 53 -5.91 13.09 30.57
C CYS A 53 -4.89 14.19 30.90
N VAL A 54 -5.09 14.94 31.99
CA VAL A 54 -4.14 15.99 32.41
C VAL A 54 -2.85 15.34 32.89
N LYS A 55 -2.92 14.31 33.73
CA LYS A 55 -1.72 13.58 34.19
C LYS A 55 -0.95 12.96 33.02
N VAL A 56 -1.65 12.37 32.05
CA VAL A 56 -1.03 11.78 30.86
C VAL A 56 -0.36 12.86 29.98
N CYS A 57 -0.99 14.03 29.82
CA CYS A 57 -0.41 15.11 29.02
C CYS A 57 0.70 15.89 29.72
N SER A 58 0.70 15.92 31.07
CA SER A 58 1.65 16.68 31.89
C SER A 58 2.94 15.93 32.23
N VAL A 59 3.14 14.71 31.73
CA VAL A 59 4.42 14.00 31.93
C VAL A 59 5.55 14.75 31.23
N GLU A 60 6.67 14.89 31.93
CA GLU A 60 7.86 15.57 31.42
C GLU A 60 8.39 14.90 30.13
N GLY A 61 8.82 15.71 29.17
CA GLY A 61 9.34 15.23 27.88
C GLY A 61 8.30 14.68 26.90
N ARG A 62 7.00 14.65 27.27
CA ARG A 62 5.92 14.12 26.41
C ARG A 62 5.77 14.90 25.11
N CYS A 63 5.86 16.23 25.20
CA CYS A 63 5.69 17.12 24.06
C CYS A 63 6.85 16.96 23.07
N GLU A 64 8.07 16.90 23.59
CA GLU A 64 9.32 16.72 22.85
C GLU A 64 9.33 15.35 22.15
N ALA A 65 8.92 14.29 22.86
CA ALA A 65 8.80 12.96 22.29
C ALA A 65 7.80 12.92 21.12
N LEU A 66 6.61 13.52 21.29
CA LEU A 66 5.59 13.59 20.23
C LEU A 66 6.04 14.44 19.04
N LYS A 67 6.75 15.54 19.27
CA LYS A 67 7.35 16.37 18.20
C LYS A 67 8.40 15.56 17.42
N GLY A 68 9.31 14.87 18.11
CA GLY A 68 10.31 14.03 17.47
C GLY A 68 9.72 12.84 16.71
N MET A 69 8.65 12.23 17.22
CA MET A 69 7.90 11.21 16.47
C MET A 69 7.26 11.79 15.21
N ARG A 70 6.63 12.97 15.32
CA ARG A 70 6.02 13.65 14.18
C ARG A 70 7.03 13.92 13.06
N GLU A 71 8.20 14.49 13.38
CA GLU A 71 9.23 14.78 12.39
C GLU A 71 9.69 13.50 11.67
N LYS A 72 9.93 12.42 12.42
CA LYS A 72 10.32 11.13 11.83
C LYS A 72 9.21 10.52 10.97
N LEU A 73 7.94 10.66 11.36
CA LEU A 73 6.79 10.23 10.57
C LEU A 73 6.68 11.04 9.27
N GLU A 74 6.90 12.36 9.32
CA GLU A 74 6.91 13.23 8.15
C GLU A 74 8.03 12.84 7.17
N MET A 75 9.22 12.47 7.68
CA MET A 75 10.29 11.91 6.83
C MET A 75 9.86 10.62 6.13
N CYS A 76 9.23 9.68 6.86
CA CYS A 76 8.76 8.43 6.26
C CYS A 76 7.68 8.68 5.20
N GLN A 77 6.76 9.61 5.45
CA GLN A 77 5.74 10.02 4.48
C GLN A 77 6.36 10.63 3.22
N LYS A 78 7.39 11.45 3.37
CA LYS A 78 8.11 12.04 2.23
C LYS A 78 8.80 10.96 1.39
N SER A 79 9.55 10.05 2.00
CA SER A 79 10.20 8.93 1.30
C SER A 79 9.17 8.06 0.55
N LEU A 80 8.02 7.81 1.17
CA LEU A 80 6.93 7.06 0.56
C LEU A 80 6.34 7.79 -0.66
N HIS A 81 6.15 9.11 -0.57
CA HIS A 81 5.66 9.92 -1.68
C HIS A 81 6.64 9.91 -2.87
N GLU A 82 7.93 10.10 -2.59
CA GLU A 82 9.00 10.03 -3.61
C GLU A 82 9.05 8.65 -4.28
N TYR A 83 8.91 7.57 -3.50
CA TYR A 83 8.82 6.21 -4.03
C TYR A 83 7.63 6.04 -4.99
N LEU A 84 6.45 6.52 -4.60
CA LEU A 84 5.26 6.45 -5.45
C LEU A 84 5.41 7.28 -6.73
N ASP A 85 6.03 8.46 -6.65
CA ASP A 85 6.31 9.30 -7.80
C ASP A 85 7.27 8.64 -8.79
N ILE A 86 8.29 7.93 -8.30
CA ILE A 86 9.17 7.13 -9.15
C ILE A 86 8.37 6.05 -9.90
N LYS A 87 7.46 5.35 -9.20
CA LYS A 87 6.59 4.33 -9.83
C LYS A 87 5.65 4.95 -10.87
N LYS A 88 5.09 6.12 -10.61
CA LYS A 88 4.25 6.86 -11.57
C LYS A 88 5.04 7.32 -12.80
N LYS A 89 6.29 7.76 -12.63
CA LYS A 89 7.17 8.12 -13.76
C LYS A 89 7.49 6.92 -14.65
N ILE A 90 7.69 5.74 -14.05
CA ILE A 90 7.96 4.49 -14.80
C ILE A 90 6.70 4.04 -15.56
N PHE A 91 5.51 4.22 -14.97
CA PHE A 91 4.26 3.83 -15.59
C PHE A 91 3.20 4.95 -15.45
N PRO A 92 3.09 5.85 -16.45
CA PRO A 92 2.25 7.04 -16.37
C PRO A 92 0.76 6.78 -16.12
N ARG A 93 0.25 5.57 -16.36
CA ARG A 93 -1.15 5.24 -16.05
C ARG A 93 -1.45 5.27 -14.54
N PHE A 94 -0.43 5.13 -13.68
CA PHE A 94 -0.61 5.27 -12.24
C PHE A 94 -0.90 6.71 -11.78
N TYR A 95 -0.78 7.72 -12.65
CA TYR A 95 -1.26 9.07 -12.35
C TYR A 95 -2.79 9.15 -12.20
N PHE A 96 -3.53 8.21 -12.81
CA PHE A 96 -4.99 8.14 -12.73
C PHE A 96 -5.50 7.40 -11.49
N VAL A 97 -4.61 6.80 -10.71
CA VAL A 97 -4.94 6.02 -9.51
C VAL A 97 -4.62 6.82 -8.26
N SER A 98 -5.47 6.75 -7.24
CA SER A 98 -5.21 7.39 -5.95
C SER A 98 -3.96 6.81 -5.28
N SER A 99 -3.24 7.59 -4.46
CA SER A 99 -2.02 7.10 -3.78
C SER A 99 -2.28 5.88 -2.89
N VAL A 100 -3.45 5.81 -2.25
CA VAL A 100 -3.86 4.66 -1.41
C VAL A 100 -4.09 3.42 -2.27
N ALA A 101 -4.82 3.55 -3.39
CA ALA A 101 -5.05 2.45 -4.32
C ALA A 101 -3.74 1.98 -4.96
N LEU A 102 -2.86 2.91 -5.34
CA LEU A 102 -1.55 2.57 -5.92
C LEU A 102 -0.68 1.78 -4.93
N LEU A 103 -0.69 2.15 -3.65
CA LEU A 103 0.00 1.37 -2.61
C LEU A 103 -0.58 -0.03 -2.48
N ASP A 104 -1.90 -0.19 -2.49
CA ASP A 104 -2.54 -1.50 -2.39
C ASP A 104 -2.25 -2.38 -3.62
N MET A 105 -2.22 -1.78 -4.81
CA MET A 105 -1.80 -2.45 -6.04
C MET A 105 -0.33 -2.90 -6.00
N LEU A 106 0.58 -2.05 -5.48
CA LEU A 106 1.99 -2.39 -5.35
C LEU A 106 2.21 -3.49 -4.30
N ALA A 107 1.51 -3.41 -3.17
CA ALA A 107 1.59 -4.39 -2.09
C ALA A 107 1.04 -5.77 -2.50
N ASN A 108 -0.05 -5.80 -3.27
CA ASN A 108 -0.71 -7.03 -3.70
C ASN A 108 -0.41 -7.39 -5.17
N GLY A 109 0.68 -6.88 -5.77
CA GLY A 109 1.07 -7.11 -7.18
C GLY A 109 1.03 -8.58 -7.64
N THR A 110 1.25 -9.51 -6.71
CA THR A 110 1.23 -10.97 -6.90
C THR A 110 -0.17 -11.60 -6.85
N ASN A 111 -1.18 -10.88 -6.39
CA ASN A 111 -2.54 -11.36 -6.15
C ASN A 111 -3.55 -10.62 -7.04
N PRO A 112 -3.75 -11.06 -8.30
CA PRO A 112 -4.58 -10.37 -9.26
C PRO A 112 -6.01 -10.05 -8.81
N PRO A 113 -6.74 -10.94 -8.11
CA PRO A 113 -8.08 -10.64 -7.60
C PRO A 113 -8.19 -9.34 -6.80
N LYS A 114 -7.15 -8.98 -6.03
CA LYS A 114 -7.11 -7.72 -5.27
C LYS A 114 -6.82 -6.50 -6.12
N ILE A 115 -6.21 -6.69 -7.30
CA ILE A 115 -5.83 -5.61 -8.22
C ILE A 115 -6.96 -5.29 -9.20
N MET A 116 -7.81 -6.28 -9.52
CA MET A 116 -8.91 -6.11 -10.49
C MET A 116 -9.77 -4.86 -10.26
N PRO A 117 -10.14 -4.48 -9.02
CA PRO A 117 -10.92 -3.26 -8.78
C PRO A 117 -10.24 -1.97 -9.28
N TYR A 118 -8.91 -1.90 -9.22
CA TYR A 118 -8.12 -0.72 -9.61
C TYR A 118 -7.76 -0.70 -11.09
N LEU A 119 -7.97 -1.81 -11.80
CA LEU A 119 -7.56 -1.95 -13.19
C LEU A 119 -8.36 -1.04 -14.12
N GLY A 120 -9.64 -0.79 -13.81
CA GLY A 120 -10.51 0.13 -14.53
C GLY A 120 -10.09 1.60 -14.42
N ASP A 121 -9.40 1.98 -13.33
CA ASP A 121 -8.83 3.32 -13.15
C ASP A 121 -7.57 3.51 -14.01
N CYS A 122 -6.81 2.43 -14.24
CA CYS A 122 -5.63 2.44 -15.11
C CYS A 122 -5.98 2.35 -16.62
N TYR A 123 -7.12 1.74 -16.94
CA TYR A 123 -7.53 1.39 -18.30
C TYR A 123 -9.02 1.64 -18.50
N ASP A 124 -9.36 2.74 -19.18
CA ASP A 124 -10.75 3.16 -19.30
C ASP A 124 -11.66 2.15 -20.04
N ALA A 125 -11.14 1.39 -21.01
CA ALA A 125 -11.94 0.39 -21.72
C ALA A 125 -12.07 -0.96 -20.99
N LEU A 126 -11.27 -1.19 -19.94
CA LEU A 126 -11.13 -2.48 -19.28
C LEU A 126 -11.96 -2.54 -18.00
N ALA A 127 -12.76 -3.59 -17.83
CA ALA A 127 -13.51 -3.84 -16.61
C ALA A 127 -12.83 -4.91 -15.75
N ASN A 128 -12.44 -6.03 -16.36
CA ASN A 128 -11.89 -7.16 -15.61
C ASN A 128 -11.08 -8.11 -16.50
N LEU A 129 -10.30 -8.99 -15.88
CA LEU A 129 -9.55 -10.06 -16.55
C LEU A 129 -10.01 -11.41 -15.98
N LYS A 130 -10.19 -12.41 -16.85
CA LYS A 130 -10.38 -13.79 -16.42
C LYS A 130 -9.06 -14.56 -16.49
N PHE A 131 -8.88 -15.37 -15.48
CA PHE A 131 -7.72 -16.22 -15.30
C PHE A 131 -8.05 -17.66 -15.71
N VAL A 132 -7.05 -18.36 -16.22
CA VAL A 132 -7.17 -19.75 -16.66
C VAL A 132 -7.68 -20.60 -15.49
N THR A 133 -8.73 -21.37 -15.74
CA THR A 133 -9.26 -22.35 -14.77
C THR A 133 -8.42 -23.61 -14.86
N LEU A 134 -7.88 -24.06 -13.71
CA LEU A 134 -7.12 -25.30 -13.58
C LEU A 134 -8.09 -26.51 -13.57
N GLU A 135 -7.55 -27.71 -13.77
CA GLU A 135 -8.33 -28.96 -13.84
C GLU A 135 -9.12 -29.26 -12.55
N ASP A 136 -8.72 -28.68 -11.42
CA ASP A 136 -9.39 -28.78 -10.12
C ASP A 136 -10.57 -27.79 -9.95
N GLY A 137 -10.88 -26.98 -10.96
CA GLY A 137 -11.91 -25.94 -10.92
C GLY A 137 -11.47 -24.63 -10.26
N SER A 138 -10.22 -24.54 -9.78
CA SER A 138 -9.67 -23.31 -9.20
C SER A 138 -9.12 -22.36 -10.28
N GLN A 139 -9.16 -21.05 -10.02
CA GLN A 139 -8.60 -20.05 -10.94
C GLN A 139 -7.11 -19.84 -10.69
N SER A 140 -6.29 -19.96 -11.74
CA SER A 140 -4.84 -19.74 -11.68
C SER A 140 -4.51 -18.25 -11.74
N ASN A 141 -3.93 -17.70 -10.67
CA ASN A 141 -3.46 -16.30 -10.65
C ASN A 141 -2.26 -15.99 -11.57
N LYS A 142 -1.80 -16.96 -12.38
CA LYS A 142 -0.58 -16.84 -13.17
C LYS A 142 -0.84 -16.50 -14.64
N THR A 143 -2.04 -16.72 -15.14
CA THR A 143 -2.28 -16.66 -16.58
C THR A 143 -3.68 -16.16 -16.89
N VAL A 144 -3.75 -15.16 -17.77
CA VAL A 144 -4.98 -14.49 -18.21
C VAL A 144 -5.38 -15.04 -19.58
N ASP A 145 -6.65 -15.43 -19.72
CA ASP A 145 -7.21 -15.97 -20.97
C ASP A 145 -8.17 -15.00 -21.68
N THR A 146 -8.91 -14.19 -20.91
CA THR A 146 -10.01 -13.38 -21.41
C THR A 146 -9.97 -11.99 -20.82
N MET A 147 -10.14 -10.98 -21.67
CA MET A 147 -10.38 -9.61 -21.29
C MET A 147 -11.88 -9.31 -21.27
N ILE A 148 -12.38 -8.67 -20.21
CA ILE A 148 -13.75 -8.18 -20.11
C ILE A 148 -13.72 -6.65 -20.22
N ALA A 149 -14.32 -6.11 -21.27
CA ALA A 149 -14.47 -4.67 -21.44
C ALA A 149 -15.61 -4.10 -20.59
N LYS A 150 -15.61 -2.80 -20.32
CA LYS A 150 -16.69 -2.11 -19.57
C LYS A 150 -18.09 -2.27 -20.21
N MET A 151 -18.15 -2.53 -21.51
CA MET A 151 -19.40 -2.82 -22.23
C MET A 151 -19.83 -4.31 -22.12
N GLU A 152 -19.34 -5.04 -21.11
CA GLU A 152 -19.52 -6.49 -20.91
C GLU A 152 -19.08 -7.40 -22.07
N LYS A 153 -18.43 -6.84 -23.09
CA LYS A 153 -17.87 -7.61 -24.19
C LYS A 153 -16.64 -8.39 -23.72
N ARG A 154 -16.61 -9.68 -24.07
CA ARG A 154 -15.51 -10.59 -23.74
C ARG A 154 -14.62 -10.79 -24.96
N TYR A 155 -13.32 -10.63 -24.75
CA TYR A 155 -12.31 -10.80 -25.78
C TYR A 155 -11.33 -11.87 -25.33
N LEU A 156 -11.29 -13.00 -26.03
CA LEU A 156 -10.29 -14.04 -25.81
C LEU A 156 -8.95 -13.57 -26.36
N PHE A 157 -7.89 -13.74 -25.58
CA PHE A 157 -6.55 -13.46 -26.09
C PHE A 157 -6.13 -14.56 -27.08
N MET A 158 -5.46 -14.17 -28.16
CA MET A 158 -4.89 -15.14 -29.13
C MET A 158 -3.86 -16.07 -28.48
N ARG A 159 -3.21 -15.60 -27.41
CA ARG A 159 -2.31 -16.38 -26.55
C ARG A 159 -2.56 -15.97 -25.10
N ASN A 160 -2.60 -16.96 -24.23
CA ASN A 160 -2.69 -16.75 -22.80
C ASN A 160 -1.53 -15.87 -22.29
N LEU A 161 -1.85 -14.81 -21.55
CA LEU A 161 -0.86 -13.84 -21.08
C LEU A 161 -0.41 -14.17 -19.65
N PRO A 162 0.90 -14.25 -19.38
CA PRO A 162 1.39 -14.48 -18.03
C PRO A 162 1.20 -13.24 -17.16
N TRP A 163 0.62 -13.41 -15.98
CA TRP A 163 0.55 -12.38 -14.96
C TRP A 163 1.93 -12.23 -14.29
N LYS A 164 2.64 -11.16 -14.65
CA LYS A 164 3.93 -10.84 -14.04
C LYS A 164 3.71 -9.97 -12.81
N ALA A 165 3.90 -10.57 -11.64
CA ALA A 165 3.68 -9.95 -10.33
C ALA A 165 4.49 -8.68 -10.03
N LYS A 166 5.61 -8.46 -10.74
CA LYS A 166 6.36 -7.22 -10.65
C LYS A 166 5.78 -6.30 -11.72
N LEU A 167 5.08 -5.24 -11.26
CA LEU A 167 4.56 -4.12 -12.03
C LEU A 167 5.71 -3.41 -12.79
N LYS A 168 6.27 -4.10 -13.78
CA LYS A 168 7.17 -3.57 -14.78
C LYS A 168 6.35 -2.67 -15.70
N PRO A 169 6.95 -1.70 -16.40
CA PRO A 169 6.25 -0.86 -17.38
C PRO A 169 5.46 -1.65 -18.44
N THR A 170 5.77 -2.94 -18.61
CA THR A 170 5.03 -3.95 -19.35
C THR A 170 4.19 -4.84 -18.42
N LEU A 171 3.15 -4.28 -17.79
CA LEU A 171 2.14 -5.07 -17.06
C LEU A 171 1.40 -6.05 -17.98
N ILE A 172 1.41 -5.79 -19.29
CA ILE A 172 0.68 -6.53 -20.31
C ILE A 172 1.53 -6.59 -21.60
N VAL A 173 2.66 -7.32 -21.57
CA VAL A 173 3.29 -7.95 -22.76
C VAL A 173 4.04 -9.22 -22.34
#